data_AF-A0A6H2DL28-F1
#
_entry.id   AF-A0A6H2DL28-F1
#
_cell.length_a   1.000
_cell.length_b   1.000
_cell.length_c   1.000
_cell.angle_alpha   90.00
_cell.angle_beta   90.00
_cell.angle_gamma   90.00
#
_symmetry.space_group_name_H-M   'P 1'
#
loop_
_entity.id
_entity.type
_entity.pdbx_description
1 polymer ?
#
loop_
_entity_poly.entity_id
_entity_poly.type
_entity_poly.pdbx_seq_one_letter_code
_entity_poly.pdbx_strand_id
1 'polypeptide(L)'
;MKIFSLVAAATLAILPQSALAWGTNGHRVTGKIADSHIAEKTRAAITGILSVKSIAEASTWPDFMRSDPSGFWRDETPPWHYVTVPPGETYATAKKPTDNEGKPVGDAVTEEERQQWTDINPQTWIAENIVMRDRIYPFDPDNPPNPEYPAIPNLSYDYIYKHTADMNLRLKQGGVRLAAYLDHLFAE
;
A
#
# COMPACT_ATOMS: atom_id res chain seq x y z
N MET A 1 20.31 16.43 42.41
CA MET A 1 19.31 15.37 42.13
C MET A 1 18.26 15.92 41.17
N LYS A 2 18.05 15.25 40.02
CA LYS A 2 16.78 15.15 39.27
C LYS A 2 16.31 16.23 38.28
N ILE A 3 17.10 17.20 37.82
CA ILE A 3 16.60 18.17 36.80
C ILE A 3 17.27 18.05 35.42
N PHE A 4 18.56 17.67 35.36
CA PHE A 4 19.24 17.48 34.06
C PHE A 4 18.89 16.18 33.33
N SER A 5 18.30 15.19 34.02
CA SER A 5 17.90 13.92 33.42
C SER A 5 16.54 13.95 32.72
N LEU A 6 15.73 15.00 32.93
CA LEU A 6 14.39 15.11 32.33
C LEU A 6 14.41 15.76 30.94
N VAL A 7 15.40 16.61 30.64
CA VAL A 7 15.51 17.27 29.34
C VAL A 7 15.96 16.30 28.24
N ALA A 8 16.87 15.37 28.56
CA ALA A 8 17.34 14.35 27.62
C ALA A 8 16.27 13.29 27.26
N ALA A 9 15.31 13.04 28.16
CA ALA A 9 14.20 12.12 27.89
C ALA A 9 13.11 12.77 27.01
N ALA A 10 12.94 14.09 27.09
CA ALA A 10 11.97 14.82 26.29
C ALA A 10 12.42 15.04 24.83
N THR A 11 13.72 15.17 24.57
CA THR A 11 14.25 15.33 23.20
C THR A 11 14.26 14.04 22.37
N LEU A 12 14.19 12.86 23.00
CA LEU A 12 14.13 11.59 22.27
C LEU A 12 12.75 11.29 21.65
N ALA A 13 11.71 12.04 22.01
CA ALA A 13 10.33 11.82 21.56
C ALA A 13 9.96 12.57 20.26
N ILE A 14 10.90 13.31 19.65
CA ILE A 14 10.67 14.14 18.45
C ILE A 14 11.57 13.69 17.29
N LEU A 15 11.78 12.38 17.15
CA LEU A 15 12.32 11.85 15.90
C LEU A 15 11.16 11.66 14.93
N PRO A 16 11.24 12.18 13.69
CA PRO A 16 10.23 11.92 12.68
C PRO A 16 10.17 10.41 12.48
N GLN A 17 9.04 9.80 12.83
CA GLN A 17 8.79 8.41 12.50
C GLN A 17 8.61 8.37 10.98
N SER A 18 9.53 7.70 10.29
CA SER A 18 9.38 7.44 8.86
C SER A 18 8.02 6.80 8.63
N ALA A 19 7.17 7.45 7.85
CA ALA A 19 5.92 6.87 7.41
C ALA A 19 6.25 5.71 6.47
N LEU A 20 6.42 4.50 7.02
CA LEU A 20 6.66 3.25 6.31
C LEU A 20 5.35 2.76 5.66
N ALA A 21 4.69 3.62 4.90
CA ALA A 21 3.35 3.35 4.37
C ALA A 21 3.31 2.11 3.47
N TRP A 22 4.45 1.74 2.87
CA TRP A 22 4.58 0.54 2.02
C TRP A 22 5.93 -0.18 2.18
N GLY A 23 6.64 0.03 3.31
CA GLY A 23 7.83 -0.75 3.60
C GLY A 23 7.48 -2.22 3.89
N THR A 24 8.43 -2.97 4.45
CA THR A 24 8.26 -4.37 4.87
C THR A 24 6.93 -4.62 5.62
N ASN A 25 6.49 -3.67 6.46
CA ASN A 25 5.24 -3.79 7.21
C ASN A 25 3.99 -3.72 6.33
N GLY A 26 3.93 -2.84 5.33
CA GLY A 26 2.77 -2.72 4.44
C GLY A 26 2.53 -4.00 3.63
N HIS A 27 3.62 -4.58 3.10
CA HIS A 27 3.59 -5.88 2.43
C HIS A 27 3.10 -7.00 3.34
N ARG A 28 3.61 -7.07 4.57
CA ARG A 28 3.20 -8.08 5.56
C ARG A 28 1.76 -7.92 6.00
N VAL A 29 1.28 -6.70 6.21
CA VAL A 29 -0.12 -6.42 6.56
C VAL A 29 -1.04 -6.85 5.43
N THR A 30 -0.74 -6.43 4.19
CA THR A 30 -1.50 -6.82 2.99
C THR A 30 -1.54 -8.34 2.84
N GLY A 31 -0.38 -9.01 2.96
CA GLY A 31 -0.30 -10.47 2.89
C GLY A 31 -1.06 -11.16 4.02
N LYS A 32 -1.03 -10.62 5.25
CA LYS A 32 -1.75 -11.18 6.39
C LYS A 32 -3.26 -11.06 6.25
N ILE A 33 -3.73 -9.94 5.69
CA ILE A 33 -5.14 -9.76 5.32
C ILE A 33 -5.50 -10.82 4.26
N ALA A 34 -4.72 -10.94 3.19
CA ALA A 34 -4.96 -11.93 2.14
C ALA A 34 -5.02 -13.37 2.69
N ASP A 35 -4.05 -13.75 3.53
CA ASP A 35 -4.03 -15.05 4.22
C ASP A 35 -5.30 -15.33 5.02
N SER A 36 -6.00 -14.31 5.51
CA SER A 36 -7.22 -14.47 6.30
C SER A 36 -8.47 -14.64 5.43
N HIS A 37 -8.36 -14.40 4.12
CA HIS A 37 -9.48 -14.37 3.19
C HIS A 37 -9.43 -15.44 2.08
N ILE A 38 -8.28 -16.08 1.83
CA ILE A 38 -8.16 -17.16 0.83
C ILE A 38 -8.81 -18.49 1.24
N ALA A 39 -9.27 -19.25 0.25
CA ALA A 39 -9.77 -20.61 0.41
C ALA A 39 -8.69 -21.62 0.83
N GLU A 40 -9.11 -22.75 1.42
CA GLU A 40 -8.18 -23.81 1.86
C GLU A 40 -7.41 -24.45 0.70
N LYS A 41 -8.04 -24.66 -0.47
CA LYS A 41 -7.39 -25.16 -1.70
C LYS A 41 -6.24 -24.24 -2.11
N THR A 42 -6.51 -22.95 -2.19
CA THR A 42 -5.54 -21.91 -2.52
C THR A 42 -4.39 -21.88 -1.52
N ARG A 43 -4.70 -21.96 -0.22
CA ARG A 43 -3.67 -22.03 0.83
C ARG A 43 -2.76 -23.23 0.64
N ALA A 44 -3.33 -24.41 0.39
CA ALA A 44 -2.55 -25.63 0.16
C ALA A 44 -1.64 -25.51 -1.07
N ALA A 45 -2.15 -24.94 -2.17
CA ALA A 45 -1.37 -24.71 -3.39
C ALA A 45 -0.20 -23.75 -3.14
N ILE A 46 -0.46 -22.61 -2.48
CA ILE A 46 0.57 -21.61 -2.15
C ILE A 46 1.64 -22.20 -1.25
N THR A 47 1.26 -22.93 -0.20
CA THR A 47 2.23 -23.60 0.70
C THR A 47 3.08 -24.61 -0.07
N GLY A 48 2.50 -25.34 -1.03
CA GLY A 48 3.25 -26.26 -1.89
C GLY A 48 4.28 -25.58 -2.79
N ILE A 49 3.98 -24.38 -3.30
CA ILE A 49 4.89 -23.63 -4.19
C ILE A 49 5.98 -22.92 -3.40
N LEU A 50 5.60 -22.16 -2.38
CA LEU A 50 6.52 -21.24 -1.71
C LEU A 50 7.28 -21.91 -0.55
N SER A 51 6.84 -23.08 -0.08
CA SER A 51 7.39 -23.77 1.10
C SER A 51 7.41 -22.90 2.38
N VAL A 52 6.64 -21.80 2.42
CA VAL A 52 6.47 -20.92 3.57
C VAL A 52 5.09 -21.10 4.20
N LYS A 53 4.91 -20.56 5.41
CA LYS A 53 3.67 -20.76 6.20
C LYS A 53 2.56 -19.76 5.86
N SER A 54 2.87 -18.66 5.17
CA SER A 54 1.90 -17.59 4.91
C SER A 54 2.31 -16.67 3.75
N ILE A 55 1.33 -16.06 3.08
CA ILE A 55 1.57 -15.00 2.08
C ILE A 55 2.30 -13.83 2.73
N ALA A 56 1.95 -13.47 3.98
CA ALA A 56 2.65 -12.43 4.74
C ALA A 56 4.17 -12.68 4.84
N GLU A 57 4.59 -13.94 4.98
CA GLU A 57 6.01 -14.31 5.05
C GLU A 57 6.73 -14.09 3.72
N ALA A 58 6.11 -14.50 2.61
CA ALA A 58 6.66 -14.35 1.26
C ALA A 58 6.55 -12.92 0.70
N SER A 59 5.64 -12.10 1.21
CA SER A 59 5.25 -10.81 0.63
C SER A 59 6.38 -9.80 0.42
N THR A 60 7.49 -9.93 1.15
CA THR A 60 8.64 -9.02 1.09
C THR A 60 9.79 -9.56 0.25
N TRP A 61 9.68 -10.79 -0.26
CA TRP A 61 10.75 -11.46 -0.98
C TRP A 61 11.13 -10.74 -2.29
N PRO A 62 10.20 -10.24 -3.12
CA PRO A 62 10.57 -9.51 -4.33
C PRO A 62 11.43 -8.27 -4.04
N ASP A 63 11.12 -7.51 -2.99
CA ASP A 63 11.92 -6.35 -2.59
C ASP A 63 13.32 -6.75 -2.10
N PHE A 64 13.44 -7.87 -1.39
CA PHE A 64 14.75 -8.42 -1.00
C PHE A 64 15.58 -8.80 -2.23
N MET A 65 14.95 -9.46 -3.21
CA MET A 65 15.62 -9.91 -4.43
C MET A 65 16.07 -8.78 -5.34
N ARG A 66 15.59 -7.55 -5.18
CA ARG A 66 16.12 -6.38 -5.93
C ARG A 66 17.61 -6.13 -5.71
N SER A 67 18.18 -6.67 -4.63
CA SER A 67 19.63 -6.60 -4.34
C SER A 67 20.40 -7.83 -4.84
N ASP A 68 19.72 -8.79 -5.48
CA ASP A 68 20.36 -9.95 -6.08
C ASP A 68 21.27 -9.53 -7.25
N PRO A 69 22.48 -10.09 -7.37
CA PRO A 69 23.45 -9.67 -8.38
C PRO A 69 23.12 -10.16 -9.81
N SER A 70 22.14 -11.04 -9.98
CA SER A 70 21.76 -11.53 -11.31
C SER A 70 21.10 -10.45 -12.15
N GLY A 71 21.31 -10.52 -13.47
CA GLY A 71 20.76 -9.55 -14.42
C GLY A 71 19.23 -9.49 -14.39
N PHE A 72 18.56 -10.64 -14.23
CA PHE A 72 17.10 -10.71 -14.16
C PHE A 72 16.53 -9.79 -13.06
N TRP A 73 17.00 -9.94 -11.81
CA TRP A 73 16.48 -9.16 -10.70
C TRP A 73 16.86 -7.69 -10.76
N ARG A 74 18.07 -7.37 -11.24
CA ARG A 74 18.54 -5.99 -11.34
C ARG A 74 17.89 -5.21 -12.49
N ASP A 75 17.66 -5.86 -13.62
CA ASP A 75 17.35 -5.17 -14.88
C ASP A 75 15.87 -5.32 -15.28
N GLU A 76 15.23 -6.46 -15.01
CA GLU A 76 13.86 -6.73 -15.49
C GLU A 76 12.77 -6.44 -14.45
N THR A 77 13.04 -6.75 -13.18
CA THR A 77 12.01 -6.69 -12.14
C THR A 77 11.71 -5.30 -11.55
N PRO A 78 12.64 -4.31 -11.49
CA PRO A 78 12.35 -3.03 -10.86
C PRO A 78 11.12 -2.30 -11.43
N PRO A 79 10.88 -2.27 -12.76
CA PRO A 79 9.69 -1.66 -13.34
C PRO A 79 8.38 -2.36 -12.95
N TRP A 80 8.40 -3.60 -12.45
CA TRP A 80 7.18 -4.32 -12.07
C TRP A 80 6.58 -3.82 -10.74
N HIS A 81 7.34 -3.04 -9.96
CA HIS A 81 6.91 -2.55 -8.65
C HIS A 81 6.05 -1.28 -8.72
N TYR A 82 6.00 -0.58 -9.86
CA TYR A 82 5.33 0.70 -9.96
C TYR A 82 4.79 0.97 -11.37
N VAL A 83 3.84 1.90 -11.46
CA VAL A 83 3.38 2.47 -12.73
C VAL A 83 3.72 3.96 -12.71
N THR A 84 4.43 4.41 -13.75
CA THR A 84 4.76 5.82 -13.94
C THR A 84 3.66 6.51 -14.75
N VAL A 85 3.10 7.59 -14.22
CA VAL A 85 2.14 8.45 -14.93
C VAL A 85 2.86 9.75 -15.32
N PRO A 86 2.96 10.08 -16.62
CA PRO A 86 3.61 11.30 -17.09
C PRO A 86 2.97 12.58 -16.54
N PRO A 87 3.74 13.67 -16.36
CA PRO A 87 3.19 14.98 -16.00
C PRO A 87 2.13 15.46 -17.01
N GLY A 88 0.98 15.93 -16.52
CA GLY A 88 -0.10 16.47 -17.36
C GLY A 88 -1.07 15.41 -17.94
N GLU A 89 -0.80 14.12 -17.76
CA GLU A 89 -1.74 13.05 -18.13
C GLU A 89 -2.60 12.63 -16.93
N THR A 90 -3.89 12.43 -17.20
CA THR A 90 -4.81 11.78 -16.26
C THR A 90 -5.38 10.53 -16.93
N TYR A 91 -5.54 9.43 -16.19
CA TYR A 91 -6.13 8.21 -16.72
C TYR A 91 -7.67 8.31 -16.70
N ALA A 92 -8.20 9.26 -17.47
CA ALA A 92 -9.46 10.00 -17.22
C ALA A 92 -10.80 9.24 -17.26
N THR A 93 -10.87 7.92 -17.03
CA THR A 93 -12.16 7.19 -16.96
C THR A 93 -12.32 6.29 -15.72
N ALA A 94 -11.43 6.38 -14.74
CA ALA A 94 -11.48 5.56 -13.53
C ALA A 94 -12.53 6.06 -12.53
N LYS A 95 -13.50 5.21 -12.15
CA LYS A 95 -14.45 5.52 -11.07
C LYS A 95 -13.74 5.58 -9.71
N LYS A 96 -14.10 6.59 -8.92
CA LYS A 96 -13.69 6.77 -7.52
C LYS A 96 -14.26 5.64 -6.65
N PRO A 97 -13.47 4.98 -5.80
CA PRO A 97 -14.01 4.20 -4.70
C PRO A 97 -14.26 5.12 -3.51
N THR A 98 -15.52 5.27 -3.14
CA THR A 98 -15.95 5.57 -1.78
C THR A 98 -16.53 4.26 -1.22
N ASP A 99 -16.65 4.11 0.10
CA ASP A 99 -17.75 3.25 0.59
C ASP A 99 -19.08 3.87 0.11
N ASN A 100 -20.20 3.17 0.26
CA ASN A 100 -21.47 3.65 -0.30
C ASN A 100 -21.98 4.97 0.33
N GLU A 101 -21.30 5.54 1.33
CA GLU A 101 -21.74 6.74 2.05
C GLU A 101 -20.65 7.79 2.38
N GLY A 102 -19.38 7.60 2.02
CA GLY A 102 -18.27 8.53 2.27
C GLY A 102 -17.70 8.51 3.71
N LYS A 103 -17.69 7.37 4.41
CA LYS A 103 -17.26 7.26 5.82
C LYS A 103 -15.87 6.60 5.99
N PRO A 104 -15.22 6.77 7.17
CA PRO A 104 -13.92 6.15 7.45
C PRO A 104 -14.04 4.63 7.65
N VAL A 105 -13.28 3.87 6.87
CA VAL A 105 -13.19 2.41 6.96
C VAL A 105 -12.45 1.99 8.24
N GLY A 106 -13.19 1.45 9.22
CA GLY A 106 -12.68 0.95 10.50
C GLY A 106 -11.77 -0.27 10.36
N ASP A 107 -10.94 -0.56 11.37
CA ASP A 107 -9.74 -1.43 11.30
C ASP A 107 -9.95 -2.90 10.89
N ALA A 108 -11.19 -3.38 10.73
CA ALA A 108 -11.52 -4.72 10.26
C ALA A 108 -12.29 -4.67 8.92
N VAL A 109 -11.90 -5.53 7.98
CA VAL A 109 -12.61 -5.71 6.68
C VAL A 109 -13.96 -6.36 6.94
N THR A 110 -15.05 -5.72 6.50
CA THR A 110 -16.41 -6.30 6.59
C THR A 110 -16.71 -7.25 5.43
N GLU A 111 -17.78 -8.05 5.56
CA GLU A 111 -18.20 -8.95 4.48
C GLU A 111 -18.75 -8.17 3.28
N GLU A 112 -19.40 -7.03 3.52
CA GLU A 112 -19.86 -6.11 2.47
C GLU A 112 -18.68 -5.49 1.71
N GLU A 113 -17.62 -5.07 2.42
CA GLU A 113 -16.38 -4.57 1.82
C GLU A 113 -15.67 -5.64 1.00
N ARG A 114 -15.66 -6.89 1.48
CA ARG A 114 -15.11 -8.03 0.74
C ARG A 114 -15.78 -8.16 -0.62
N GLN A 115 -17.12 -8.17 -0.66
CA GLN A 115 -17.89 -8.33 -1.89
C GLN A 115 -17.70 -7.15 -2.87
N GLN A 116 -17.41 -5.95 -2.36
CA GLN A 116 -17.15 -4.78 -3.20
C GLN A 116 -15.72 -4.75 -3.76
N TRP A 117 -14.74 -5.35 -3.07
CA TRP A 117 -13.33 -5.28 -3.45
C TRP A 117 -12.79 -6.55 -4.13
N THR A 118 -13.65 -7.50 -4.52
CA THR A 118 -13.23 -8.72 -5.24
C THR A 118 -12.96 -8.52 -6.74
N ASP A 119 -12.99 -7.30 -7.28
CA ASP A 119 -12.54 -7.07 -8.66
C ASP A 119 -11.08 -7.48 -8.80
N ILE A 120 -10.82 -8.53 -9.57
CA ILE A 120 -9.49 -9.11 -9.78
C ILE A 120 -8.67 -8.37 -10.84
N ASN A 121 -9.24 -7.36 -11.52
CA ASN A 121 -8.59 -6.64 -12.61
C ASN A 121 -7.59 -5.59 -12.09
N PRO A 122 -6.26 -5.76 -12.32
CA PRO A 122 -5.26 -4.79 -11.84
C PRO A 122 -5.41 -3.39 -12.43
N GLN A 123 -6.00 -3.25 -13.62
CA GLN A 123 -6.26 -1.94 -14.23
C GLN A 123 -7.19 -1.10 -13.37
N THR A 124 -8.20 -1.70 -12.74
CA THR A 124 -9.08 -1.01 -11.79
C THR A 124 -8.25 -0.46 -10.63
N TRP A 125 -7.39 -1.27 -10.03
CA TRP A 125 -6.64 -0.88 -8.83
C TRP A 125 -5.63 0.24 -9.10
N ILE A 126 -4.97 0.18 -10.27
CA ILE A 126 -4.06 1.22 -10.75
C ILE A 126 -4.82 2.54 -10.88
N ALA A 127 -5.97 2.50 -11.55
CA ALA A 127 -6.73 3.69 -11.85
C ALA A 127 -7.26 4.37 -10.58
N GLU A 128 -7.66 3.60 -9.56
CA GLU A 128 -7.99 4.12 -8.23
C GLU A 128 -6.80 4.75 -7.51
N ASN A 129 -5.61 4.12 -7.55
CA ASN A 129 -4.40 4.66 -6.94
C ASN A 129 -4.01 6.01 -7.55
N ILE A 130 -4.23 6.21 -8.86
CA ILE A 130 -3.98 7.48 -9.54
C ILE A 130 -4.92 8.57 -9.02
N VAL A 131 -6.22 8.30 -8.94
CA VAL A 131 -7.20 9.27 -8.41
C VAL A 131 -6.88 9.62 -6.96
N MET A 132 -6.43 8.65 -6.18
CA MET A 132 -6.00 8.87 -4.81
C MET A 132 -4.73 9.71 -4.75
N ARG A 133 -3.72 9.44 -5.61
CA ARG A 133 -2.45 10.18 -5.66
C ARG A 133 -2.67 11.69 -5.70
N ASP A 134 -3.59 12.17 -6.54
CA ASP A 134 -3.84 13.60 -6.70
C ASP A 134 -4.46 14.24 -5.43
N ARG A 135 -5.10 13.43 -4.57
CA ARG A 135 -5.63 13.85 -3.26
C ARG A 135 -4.58 13.89 -2.16
N ILE A 136 -3.66 12.92 -2.13
CA ILE A 136 -2.58 12.83 -1.12
C ILE A 136 -1.39 13.73 -1.47
N TYR A 137 -1.11 13.92 -2.76
CA TYR A 137 -0.04 14.78 -3.26
C TYR A 137 -0.63 15.89 -4.14
N PRO A 138 -1.33 16.88 -3.54
CA PRO A 138 -1.93 17.95 -4.30
C PRO A 138 -0.85 18.81 -4.95
N PHE A 139 -0.99 19.08 -6.24
CA PHE A 139 -0.17 20.07 -6.92
C PHE A 139 -0.49 21.46 -6.38
N ASP A 140 0.53 22.16 -5.87
CA ASP A 140 0.45 23.56 -5.43
C ASP A 140 1.03 24.46 -6.54
N PRO A 141 0.17 25.16 -7.31
CA PRO A 141 0.63 26.05 -8.39
C PRO A 141 1.34 27.30 -7.87
N ASP A 142 1.06 27.72 -6.64
CA ASP A 142 1.61 28.94 -6.04
C ASP A 142 2.95 28.66 -5.34
N ASN A 143 3.25 27.39 -5.10
CA ASN A 143 4.49 26.93 -4.47
C ASN A 143 5.01 25.65 -5.15
N PRO A 144 5.37 25.72 -6.44
CA PRO A 144 5.92 24.57 -7.13
C PRO A 144 7.27 24.25 -6.47
N PRO A 145 7.48 23.06 -5.85
CA PRO A 145 8.81 22.59 -5.63
C PRO A 145 9.39 22.35 -7.02
N ASN A 146 10.71 22.34 -7.12
CA ASN A 146 11.51 22.11 -8.33
C ASN A 146 10.68 22.03 -9.64
N PRO A 147 10.86 22.90 -10.65
CA PRO A 147 10.17 22.84 -11.95
C PRO A 147 10.07 21.44 -12.63
N GLU A 148 10.91 20.50 -12.22
CA GLU A 148 10.94 19.09 -12.62
C GLU A 148 10.01 18.14 -11.82
N TYR A 149 9.55 18.49 -10.60
CA TYR A 149 8.74 17.63 -9.70
C TYR A 149 7.61 18.41 -8.99
N PRO A 150 6.41 17.83 -8.74
CA PRO A 150 5.27 18.53 -8.11
C PRO A 150 5.40 18.74 -6.59
N ALA A 151 4.60 19.68 -6.05
CA ALA A 151 4.48 20.06 -4.62
C ALA A 151 4.45 18.88 -3.66
N ILE A 152 5.50 18.77 -2.84
CA ILE A 152 5.48 17.87 -1.68
C ILE A 152 4.63 18.58 -0.61
N PRO A 153 3.50 18.01 -0.19
CA PRO A 153 2.68 18.60 0.86
C PRO A 153 3.47 18.69 2.17
N ASN A 154 3.10 19.61 3.06
CA ASN A 154 3.70 19.70 4.38
C ASN A 154 3.40 18.42 5.19
N LEU A 155 4.40 17.55 5.35
CA LEU A 155 4.32 16.26 6.04
C LEU A 155 4.29 16.41 7.57
N SER A 156 3.33 17.17 8.07
CA SER A 156 3.10 17.42 9.49
C SER A 156 2.19 16.35 10.13
N TYR A 157 2.01 16.42 11.46
CA TYR A 157 1.05 15.58 12.17
C TYR A 157 -0.37 15.66 11.59
N ASP A 158 -0.81 16.84 11.15
CA ASP A 158 -2.12 17.04 10.53
C ASP A 158 -2.26 16.23 9.22
N TYR A 159 -1.20 16.23 8.40
CA TYR A 159 -1.15 15.43 7.17
C TYR A 159 -1.26 13.93 7.48
N ILE A 160 -0.48 13.44 8.44
CA ILE A 160 -0.51 12.04 8.87
C ILE A 160 -1.91 11.67 9.36
N TYR A 161 -2.51 12.48 10.23
CA TYR A 161 -3.86 12.26 10.76
C TYR A 161 -4.90 12.20 9.65
N LYS A 162 -4.86 13.16 8.71
CA LYS A 162 -5.79 13.26 7.57
C LYS A 162 -5.70 12.05 6.63
N HIS A 163 -4.52 11.47 6.45
CA HIS A 163 -4.27 10.42 5.45
C HIS A 163 -4.02 9.02 6.02
N THR A 164 -4.10 8.83 7.34
CA THR A 164 -3.99 7.49 7.95
C THR A 164 -5.15 6.58 7.51
N ALA A 165 -6.38 7.11 7.47
CA ALA A 165 -7.55 6.35 7.02
C ALA A 165 -7.42 5.93 5.54
N ASP A 166 -6.90 6.83 4.72
CA ASP A 166 -6.58 6.62 3.31
C ASP A 166 -5.57 5.46 3.14
N MET A 167 -4.48 5.45 3.91
CA MET A 167 -3.50 4.35 3.92
C MET A 167 -4.12 3.02 4.36
N ASN A 168 -4.87 3.02 5.47
CA ASN A 168 -5.51 1.81 6.00
C ASN A 168 -6.49 1.20 4.99
N LEU A 169 -7.23 2.04 4.27
CA LEU A 169 -8.12 1.61 3.20
C LEU A 169 -7.35 0.86 2.11
N ARG A 170 -6.23 1.39 1.63
CA ARG A 170 -5.46 0.74 0.55
C ARG A 170 -4.81 -0.57 0.98
N LEU A 171 -4.34 -0.67 2.22
CA LEU A 171 -3.81 -1.93 2.77
C LEU A 171 -4.88 -3.02 2.80
N LYS A 172 -6.11 -2.67 3.21
CA LYS A 172 -7.26 -3.60 3.24
C LYS A 172 -7.66 -4.02 1.84
N GLN A 173 -7.84 -3.05 0.94
CA GLN A 173 -8.18 -3.33 -0.47
C GLN A 173 -7.14 -4.23 -1.13
N GLY A 174 -5.84 -3.95 -0.93
CA GLY A 174 -4.77 -4.79 -1.45
C GLY A 174 -4.85 -6.24 -0.96
N GLY A 175 -5.12 -6.44 0.34
CA GLY A 175 -5.21 -7.79 0.91
C GLY A 175 -6.42 -8.58 0.41
N VAL A 176 -7.59 -7.95 0.36
CA VAL A 176 -8.82 -8.57 -0.17
C VAL A 176 -8.69 -8.92 -1.64
N ARG A 177 -8.13 -8.01 -2.45
CA ARG A 177 -7.91 -8.22 -3.88
C ARG A 177 -6.90 -9.31 -4.17
N LEU A 178 -5.81 -9.34 -3.40
CA LEU A 178 -4.82 -10.42 -3.49
C LEU A 178 -5.46 -11.77 -3.18
N ALA A 179 -6.28 -11.87 -2.14
CA ALA A 179 -7.00 -13.10 -1.83
C ALA A 179 -7.94 -13.52 -2.97
N ALA A 180 -8.77 -12.60 -3.47
CA ALA A 180 -9.69 -12.87 -4.57
C ALA A 180 -8.96 -13.32 -5.85
N TYR A 181 -7.86 -12.66 -6.20
CA TYR A 181 -7.05 -13.00 -7.36
C TYR A 181 -6.43 -14.40 -7.23
N LEU A 182 -5.87 -14.73 -6.06
CA LEU A 182 -5.28 -16.05 -5.82
C LEU A 182 -6.34 -17.15 -5.82
N ASP A 183 -7.48 -16.93 -5.18
CA ASP A 183 -8.58 -17.90 -5.19
C ASP A 183 -9.11 -18.13 -6.61
N HIS A 184 -9.21 -17.07 -7.42
CA HIS A 184 -9.55 -17.21 -8.83
C HIS A 184 -8.50 -18.04 -9.60
N LEU A 185 -7.22 -17.74 -9.42
CA LEU A 185 -6.12 -18.42 -10.10
C LEU A 185 -6.05 -19.92 -9.75
N PHE A 186 -6.30 -20.28 -8.50
CA PHE A 186 -6.26 -21.67 -8.02
C PHE A 186 -7.63 -22.34 -8.01
N ALA A 187 -8.68 -21.71 -8.57
CA ALA A 187 -9.99 -22.34 -8.72
C ALA A 187 -9.97 -23.44 -9.80
N GLU A 188 -9.15 -23.26 -10.84
CA GLU A 188 -8.88 -24.24 -11.89
C GLU A 188 -8.13 -25.49 -11.37
#